data_AF-A0A288GVY1-F1
#
_entry.id   AF-A0A288GVY1-F1
#
_cell.length_a   1.000
_cell.length_b   1.000
_cell.length_c   1.000
_cell.angle_alpha   90.00
_cell.angle_beta   90.00
_cell.angle_gamma   90.00
#
_symmetry.space_group_name_H-M   'P 1'
#
loop_
_entity.id
_entity.type
_entity.pdbx_description
1 polymer ?
#
loop_
_entity_poly.entity_id
_entity_poly.type
_entity_poly.pdbx_seq_one_letter_code
_entity_poly.pdbx_strand_id
1 'polypeptide(L)'
;METKKITVKEFFELLKEKKGDLRDLQELISIKDEVYFHGEYTYPIYLRNIQFEQIVMFNDSVFEEIVDLENSIFKNNVNCGRAYFKKNFYFSKSHHINHFYCNECVFEKDVYLQQVVVDENNFQLNDAKFLGRCDCKQHEHIAKKLLYYKMGLII
;
A
#
# COMPACT_ATOMS: atom_id res chain seq x y z
N MET A 1 4.50 23.36 4.22
CA MET A 1 5.48 22.33 3.83
C MET A 1 5.59 22.37 2.32
N GLU A 2 6.79 22.59 1.79
CA GLU A 2 7.00 22.64 0.34
C GLU A 2 6.88 21.21 -0.23
N THR A 3 6.22 21.09 -1.39
CA THR A 3 6.07 19.80 -2.08
C THR A 3 7.10 19.71 -3.17
N LYS A 4 8.02 18.77 -3.06
CA LYS A 4 9.01 18.48 -4.10
C LYS A 4 8.48 17.41 -5.03
N LYS A 5 8.39 17.77 -6.31
CA LYS A 5 8.00 16.85 -7.37
C LYS A 5 9.21 16.12 -7.93
N ILE A 6 9.18 14.80 -7.95
CA ILE A 6 10.25 13.95 -8.48
C ILE A 6 9.69 12.97 -9.53
N THR A 7 10.59 12.48 -10.38
CA THR A 7 10.34 11.39 -11.33
C THR A 7 10.35 10.02 -10.64
N VAL A 8 9.82 8.99 -11.30
CA VAL A 8 9.93 7.60 -10.82
C VAL A 8 11.39 7.13 -10.71
N LYS A 9 12.27 7.63 -11.60
CA LYS A 9 13.70 7.31 -11.53
C LYS A 9 14.33 7.87 -10.27
N GLU A 10 14.14 9.16 -10.00
CA GLU A 10 14.62 9.83 -8.78
C GLU A 10 14.02 9.19 -7.53
N PHE A 11 12.75 8.77 -7.59
CA PHE A 11 12.10 8.05 -6.49
C PHE A 11 12.81 6.74 -6.16
N PHE A 12 13.08 5.87 -7.14
CA PHE A 12 13.76 4.60 -6.87
C PHE A 12 15.23 4.78 -6.49
N GLU A 13 15.91 5.81 -7.03
CA GLU A 13 17.25 6.19 -6.58
C GLU A 13 17.25 6.59 -5.10
N LEU A 14 16.31 7.46 -4.70
CA LEU A 14 16.14 7.87 -3.31
C LEU A 14 15.77 6.69 -2.40
N LEU A 15 14.83 5.84 -2.84
CA LEU A 15 14.42 4.64 -2.12
C LEU A 15 15.61 3.72 -1.86
N LYS A 16 16.47 3.54 -2.86
CA LYS A 16 17.69 2.73 -2.73
C LYS A 16 18.71 3.39 -1.80
N GLU A 17 18.96 4.69 -1.95
CA GLU A 17 19.89 5.43 -1.10
C GLU A 17 19.51 5.35 0.38
N LYS A 18 18.22 5.51 0.67
CA LYS A 18 17.66 5.48 2.02
C LYS A 18 17.32 4.08 2.52
N LYS A 19 17.64 3.04 1.75
CA LYS A 19 17.32 1.63 2.07
C LYS A 19 15.83 1.44 2.42
N GLY A 20 14.98 2.15 1.68
CA GLY A 20 13.53 2.12 1.78
C GLY A 20 12.92 3.00 2.86
N ASP A 21 13.70 3.65 3.73
CA ASP A 21 13.16 4.50 4.80
C ASP A 21 13.10 5.98 4.41
N LEU A 22 11.93 6.45 4.00
CA LEU A 22 11.71 7.86 3.63
C LEU A 22 11.05 8.70 4.74
N ARG A 23 10.99 8.20 5.99
CA ARG A 23 10.28 8.90 7.08
C ARG A 23 10.98 10.16 7.56
N ASP A 24 12.29 10.26 7.38
CA ASP A 24 13.10 11.39 7.84
C ASP A 24 13.14 12.56 6.83
N LEU A 25 12.37 12.48 5.73
CA LEU A 25 12.29 13.56 4.75
C LEU A 25 11.59 14.78 5.36
N GLN A 26 12.19 15.96 5.20
CA GLN A 26 11.66 17.23 5.72
C GLN A 26 10.65 17.90 4.76
N GLU A 27 10.46 17.31 3.58
CA GLU A 27 9.64 17.81 2.49
C GLU A 27 8.60 16.76 2.07
N LEU A 28 7.45 17.22 1.57
CA LEU A 28 6.47 16.32 0.99
C LEU A 28 6.95 15.93 -0.41
N ILE A 29 7.20 14.65 -0.64
CA ILE A 29 7.54 14.15 -1.98
C ILE A 29 6.27 13.84 -2.75
N SER A 30 6.18 14.37 -3.96
CA SER A 30 5.15 14.03 -4.96
C SER A 30 5.82 13.37 -6.16
N ILE A 31 5.42 12.14 -6.47
CA ILE A 31 5.94 11.37 -7.60
C ILE A 31 4.97 11.56 -8.76
N LYS A 32 5.45 12.19 -9.83
CA LYS A 32 4.61 12.63 -10.95
C LYS A 32 4.32 11.54 -11.98
N ASP A 33 5.13 10.49 -11.98
CA ASP A 33 5.07 9.37 -12.92
C ASP A 33 4.38 8.16 -12.29
N GLU A 34 4.01 7.19 -13.11
CA GLU A 34 3.55 5.88 -12.62
C GLU A 34 4.70 5.15 -11.90
N VAL A 35 4.37 4.45 -10.82
CA VAL A 35 5.35 3.73 -9.99
C VAL A 35 5.09 2.24 -10.06
N TYR A 36 6.05 1.50 -10.58
CA TYR A 36 5.99 0.04 -10.70
C TYR A 36 7.07 -0.57 -9.83
N PHE A 37 6.68 -1.14 -8.70
CA PHE A 37 7.53 -2.06 -7.96
C PHE A 37 7.58 -3.37 -8.74
N HIS A 38 8.78 -3.91 -8.92
CA HIS A 38 8.98 -5.18 -9.61
C HIS A 38 10.17 -5.91 -9.00
N GLY A 39 9.95 -7.16 -8.57
CA GLY A 39 10.97 -8.03 -8.00
C GLY A 39 10.85 -8.20 -6.49
N GLU A 40 11.97 -8.52 -5.85
CA GLU A 40 12.06 -8.81 -4.41
C GLU A 40 12.72 -7.65 -3.66
N TYR A 41 12.08 -7.22 -2.58
CA TYR A 41 12.55 -6.15 -1.70
C TYR A 41 12.88 -6.72 -0.32
N THR A 42 14.16 -6.76 0.00
CA THR A 42 14.70 -7.34 1.24
C THR A 42 14.97 -6.31 2.34
N TYR A 43 14.37 -5.13 2.22
CA TYR A 43 14.50 -4.01 3.15
C TYR A 43 13.12 -3.37 3.34
N PRO A 44 12.86 -2.72 4.50
CA PRO A 44 11.55 -2.15 4.75
C PRO A 44 11.29 -0.96 3.82
N ILE A 45 10.05 -0.80 3.38
CA ILE A 45 9.61 0.30 2.54
C ILE A 45 8.70 1.19 3.38
N TYR A 46 9.23 2.31 3.85
CA TYR A 46 8.50 3.34 4.59
C TYR A 46 8.26 4.56 3.68
N LEU A 47 7.08 4.64 3.09
CA LEU A 47 6.64 5.72 2.20
C LEU A 47 5.58 6.59 2.85
N ARG A 48 5.68 6.80 4.17
CA ARG A 48 4.71 7.60 4.91
C ARG A 48 4.67 9.03 4.38
N ASN A 49 3.47 9.58 4.24
CA ASN A 49 3.24 10.93 3.74
C ASN A 49 3.85 11.17 2.34
N ILE A 50 3.88 10.16 1.45
CA ILE A 50 4.28 10.34 0.05
C ILE A 50 3.03 10.54 -0.81
N GLN A 51 3.12 11.41 -1.81
CA GLN A 51 2.07 11.63 -2.79
C GLN A 51 2.42 10.98 -4.13
N PHE A 52 1.49 10.19 -4.67
CA PHE A 52 1.57 9.58 -5.99
C PHE A 52 0.52 10.24 -6.89
N GLU A 53 0.97 10.92 -7.94
CA GLU A 53 0.08 11.59 -8.89
C GLU A 53 -0.55 10.61 -9.88
N GLN A 54 0.08 9.45 -10.08
CA GLN A 54 -0.32 8.43 -11.04
C GLN A 54 -0.46 7.06 -10.37
N ILE A 55 -0.67 6.03 -11.19
CA ILE A 55 -0.90 4.66 -10.75
C ILE A 55 0.33 4.13 -10.00
N VAL A 56 0.08 3.35 -8.93
CA VAL A 56 1.11 2.61 -8.19
C VAL A 56 0.82 1.11 -8.30
N MET A 57 1.78 0.34 -8.80
CA MET A 57 1.68 -1.10 -8.96
C MET A 57 2.74 -1.81 -8.13
N PHE A 58 2.30 -2.74 -7.30
CA PHE A 58 3.10 -3.70 -6.53
C PHE A 58 3.01 -5.12 -7.10
N ASN A 59 2.37 -5.27 -8.27
CA ASN A 59 2.04 -6.56 -8.84
C ASN A 59 3.27 -7.46 -8.99
N ASP A 60 3.07 -8.76 -8.74
CA ASP A 60 4.10 -9.80 -8.92
C ASP A 60 5.40 -9.53 -8.16
N SER A 61 5.35 -8.70 -7.11
CA SER A 61 6.50 -8.34 -6.27
C SER A 61 6.45 -9.04 -4.92
N VAL A 62 7.63 -9.26 -4.33
CA VAL A 62 7.80 -9.86 -3.01
C VAL A 62 8.43 -8.85 -2.07
N PHE A 63 7.82 -8.66 -0.90
CA PHE A 63 8.31 -7.78 0.15
C PHE A 63 8.61 -8.64 1.38
N GLU A 64 9.91 -8.85 1.64
CA GLU A 64 10.40 -9.65 2.77
C GLU A 64 10.24 -8.91 4.10
N GLU A 65 10.16 -7.58 4.04
CA GLU A 65 10.10 -6.67 5.17
C GLU A 65 8.82 -5.82 5.18
N ILE A 66 8.68 -4.96 6.19
CA ILE A 66 7.51 -4.10 6.38
C ILE A 66 7.30 -3.19 5.15
N VAL A 67 6.04 -3.03 4.74
CA VAL A 67 5.61 -1.99 3.79
C VAL A 67 4.66 -1.06 4.52
N ASP A 68 5.06 0.20 4.66
CA ASP A 68 4.33 1.24 5.38
C ASP A 68 4.04 2.42 4.44
N LEU A 69 2.78 2.53 4.07
CA LEU A 69 2.20 3.56 3.23
C LEU A 69 1.29 4.48 4.04
N GLU A 70 1.35 4.47 5.39
CA GLU A 70 0.44 5.24 6.24
C GLU A 70 0.47 6.74 5.88
N ASN A 71 -0.71 7.38 5.86
CA ASN A 71 -0.89 8.79 5.47
C ASN A 71 -0.47 9.15 4.02
N SER A 72 -0.27 8.17 3.13
CA SER A 72 0.07 8.46 1.74
C SER A 72 -1.14 8.95 0.94
N ILE A 73 -0.86 9.72 -0.12
CA ILE A 73 -1.86 10.24 -1.04
C ILE A 73 -1.71 9.52 -2.36
N PHE A 74 -2.76 8.87 -2.84
CA PHE A 74 -2.75 8.21 -4.15
C PHE A 74 -3.83 8.85 -5.00
N LYS A 75 -3.48 9.68 -5.99
CA LYS A 75 -4.50 10.37 -6.81
C LYS A 75 -5.10 9.50 -7.93
N ASN A 76 -4.64 8.25 -8.01
CA ASN A 76 -5.05 7.29 -9.00
C ASN A 76 -5.10 5.88 -8.39
N ASN A 77 -5.08 4.86 -9.24
CA ASN A 77 -5.23 3.47 -8.80
C ASN A 77 -3.97 2.95 -8.07
N VAL A 78 -4.21 2.08 -7.10
CA VAL A 78 -3.19 1.27 -6.42
C VAL A 78 -3.51 -0.19 -6.69
N ASN A 79 -2.52 -0.94 -7.14
CA ASN A 79 -2.67 -2.36 -7.45
C ASN A 79 -1.59 -3.17 -6.74
N CYS A 80 -1.98 -4.10 -5.87
CA CYS A 80 -1.09 -5.07 -5.24
C CYS A 80 -1.36 -6.49 -5.72
N GLY A 81 -1.96 -6.66 -6.90
CA GLY A 81 -2.40 -7.95 -7.38
C GLY A 81 -1.25 -8.95 -7.53
N ARG A 82 -1.40 -10.16 -6.98
CA ARG A 82 -0.36 -11.20 -6.88
C ARG A 82 0.92 -10.80 -6.11
N ALA A 83 0.90 -9.66 -5.41
CA ALA A 83 2.01 -9.28 -4.54
C ALA A 83 2.05 -10.15 -3.28
N TYR A 84 3.24 -10.33 -2.73
CA TYR A 84 3.49 -11.14 -1.54
C TYR A 84 4.15 -10.31 -0.45
N PHE A 85 3.46 -10.11 0.68
CA PHE A 85 3.93 -9.33 1.83
C PHE A 85 4.19 -10.25 3.02
N LYS A 86 5.45 -10.41 3.42
CA LYS A 86 5.86 -11.32 4.51
C LYS A 86 5.79 -10.70 5.90
N LYS A 87 5.79 -9.37 5.98
CA LYS A 87 5.61 -8.62 7.23
C LYS A 87 4.34 -7.78 7.16
N ASN A 88 4.17 -6.95 8.19
CA ASN A 88 3.00 -6.09 8.31
C ASN A 88 2.92 -5.13 7.12
N PHE A 89 1.69 -4.92 6.65
CA PHE A 89 1.35 -3.95 5.62
C PHE A 89 0.50 -2.84 6.25
N TYR A 90 1.01 -1.62 6.22
CA TYR A 90 0.31 -0.45 6.74
C TYR A 90 -0.16 0.41 5.58
N PHE A 91 -1.47 0.61 5.49
CA PHE A 91 -2.10 1.48 4.49
C PHE A 91 -3.08 2.45 5.13
N SER A 92 -3.16 2.47 6.46
CA SER A 92 -4.08 3.28 7.24
C SER A 92 -3.97 4.77 6.88
N LYS A 93 -5.11 5.48 6.94
CA LYS A 93 -5.21 6.93 6.65
C LYS A 93 -4.78 7.34 5.23
N SER A 94 -4.55 6.39 4.34
CA SER A 94 -4.29 6.68 2.93
C SER A 94 -5.57 7.19 2.27
N HIS A 95 -5.46 8.19 1.40
CA HIS A 95 -6.62 8.89 0.85
C HIS A 95 -6.44 9.27 -0.62
N HIS A 96 -7.56 9.70 -1.23
CA HIS A 96 -7.74 10.04 -2.65
C HIS A 96 -7.65 8.89 -3.65
N ILE A 97 -7.70 7.65 -3.17
CA ILE A 97 -7.49 6.47 -3.99
C ILE A 97 -8.69 6.26 -4.91
N ASN A 98 -8.47 6.37 -6.22
CA ASN A 98 -9.51 6.08 -7.21
C ASN A 98 -9.93 4.62 -7.10
N HIS A 99 -8.98 3.68 -7.21
CA HIS A 99 -9.22 2.25 -7.00
C HIS A 99 -8.07 1.58 -6.26
N PHE A 100 -8.41 0.63 -5.39
CA PHE A 100 -7.48 -0.22 -4.67
C PHE A 100 -7.76 -1.69 -5.03
N TYR A 101 -6.84 -2.29 -5.77
CA TYR A 101 -6.93 -3.69 -6.22
C TYR A 101 -5.88 -4.53 -5.50
N CYS A 102 -6.32 -5.55 -4.78
CA CYS A 102 -5.47 -6.52 -4.09
C CYS A 102 -5.94 -7.93 -4.44
N ASN A 103 -6.05 -8.23 -5.74
CA ASN A 103 -6.52 -9.54 -6.18
C ASN A 103 -5.37 -10.56 -6.10
N GLU A 104 -5.63 -11.76 -5.58
CA GLU A 104 -4.65 -12.85 -5.48
C GLU A 104 -3.37 -12.50 -4.68
N CYS A 105 -3.37 -11.41 -3.92
CA CYS A 105 -2.22 -11.05 -3.09
C CYS A 105 -2.18 -11.90 -1.81
N VAL A 106 -1.01 -11.97 -1.19
CA VAL A 106 -0.82 -12.69 0.08
C VAL A 106 -0.21 -11.75 1.10
N PHE A 107 -0.84 -11.66 2.26
CA PHE A 107 -0.32 -11.01 3.45
C PHE A 107 -0.08 -12.08 4.52
N GLU A 108 1.19 -12.36 4.84
CA GLU A 108 1.54 -13.35 5.87
C GLU A 108 1.27 -12.84 7.29
N LYS A 109 1.31 -11.51 7.48
CA LYS A 109 1.15 -10.85 8.77
C LYS A 109 0.00 -9.86 8.73
N ASP A 110 0.01 -8.90 9.67
CA ASP A 110 -1.11 -8.03 9.91
C ASP A 110 -1.20 -6.94 8.83
N VAL A 111 -2.44 -6.65 8.41
CA VAL A 111 -2.80 -5.62 7.44
C VAL A 111 -3.63 -4.57 8.15
N TYR A 112 -3.20 -3.31 8.04
CA TYR A 112 -3.85 -2.19 8.69
C TYR A 112 -4.43 -1.25 7.63
N LEU A 113 -5.77 -1.19 7.55
CA LEU A 113 -6.54 -0.43 6.57
C LEU A 113 -7.49 0.59 7.24
N GLN A 114 -7.23 0.98 8.49
CA GLN A 114 -8.13 1.92 9.19
C GLN A 114 -8.05 3.31 8.55
N GLN A 115 -9.17 4.01 8.41
CA GLN A 115 -9.20 5.38 7.88
C GLN A 115 -8.75 5.50 6.43
N VAL A 116 -8.78 4.40 5.67
CA VAL A 116 -8.57 4.44 4.22
C VAL A 116 -9.78 5.08 3.56
N VAL A 117 -9.54 6.10 2.72
CA VAL A 117 -10.58 6.77 1.95
C VAL A 117 -10.44 6.37 0.48
N VAL A 118 -11.30 5.46 0.05
CA VAL A 118 -11.43 4.93 -1.31
C VAL A 118 -12.90 5.06 -1.70
N ASP A 119 -13.18 5.35 -2.96
CA ASP A 119 -14.56 5.36 -3.47
C ASP A 119 -15.22 3.97 -3.30
N GLU A 120 -16.45 3.91 -2.80
CA GLU A 120 -17.07 2.69 -2.22
C GLU A 120 -17.12 1.44 -3.13
N ASN A 121 -17.03 1.60 -4.45
CA ASN A 121 -17.04 0.47 -5.42
C ASN A 121 -15.65 0.05 -5.90
N ASN A 122 -14.63 0.76 -5.45
CA ASN A 122 -13.31 0.71 -6.05
C ASN A 122 -12.30 -0.04 -5.17
N PHE A 123 -12.78 -0.80 -4.18
CA PHE A 123 -11.97 -1.64 -3.32
C PHE A 123 -12.18 -3.13 -3.63
N GLN A 124 -11.15 -3.81 -4.14
CA GLN A 124 -11.22 -5.20 -4.57
C GLN A 124 -10.16 -6.06 -3.90
N LEU A 125 -10.59 -7.19 -3.31
CA LEU A 125 -9.76 -8.17 -2.60
C LEU A 125 -10.04 -9.60 -3.11
N ASN A 126 -10.32 -9.76 -4.40
CA ASN A 126 -10.74 -11.07 -4.92
C ASN A 126 -9.58 -12.07 -4.77
N ASP A 127 -9.83 -13.19 -4.10
CA ASP A 127 -8.82 -14.23 -3.81
C ASP A 127 -7.57 -13.75 -3.03
N ALA A 128 -7.66 -12.60 -2.36
CA ALA A 128 -6.63 -12.15 -1.44
C ALA A 128 -6.54 -13.08 -0.21
N LYS A 129 -5.32 -13.39 0.23
CA LYS A 129 -5.05 -14.25 1.39
C LYS A 129 -4.45 -13.43 2.53
N PHE A 130 -5.19 -13.32 3.63
CA PHE A 130 -4.74 -12.72 4.89
C PHE A 130 -4.44 -13.81 5.92
N LEU A 131 -3.18 -14.19 6.06
CA LEU A 131 -2.77 -15.20 7.06
C LEU A 131 -2.66 -14.59 8.46
N GLY A 132 -2.39 -13.28 8.54
CA GLY A 132 -2.47 -12.49 9.77
C GLY A 132 -3.83 -11.79 9.93
N ARG A 133 -3.88 -10.81 10.82
CA ARG A 133 -5.08 -10.00 11.09
C ARG A 133 -5.28 -8.97 9.99
N CYS A 134 -6.52 -8.69 9.62
CA CYS A 134 -6.85 -7.56 8.75
C CYS A 134 -7.77 -6.59 9.50
N ASP A 135 -7.27 -5.41 9.83
CA ASP A 135 -8.06 -4.35 10.46
C ASP A 135 -8.63 -3.41 9.39
N CYS A 136 -9.93 -3.53 9.13
CA CYS A 136 -10.66 -2.84 8.08
C CYS A 136 -12.00 -2.24 8.58
N LYS A 137 -12.07 -1.86 9.87
CA LYS A 137 -13.32 -1.54 10.60
C LYS A 137 -14.29 -0.55 9.90
N GLN A 138 -13.83 0.29 9.00
CA GLN A 138 -14.65 1.30 8.33
C GLN A 138 -15.22 0.85 6.98
N HIS A 139 -14.77 -0.30 6.48
CA HIS A 139 -15.25 -0.86 5.23
C HIS A 139 -16.07 -2.11 5.50
N GLU A 140 -17.31 -1.93 5.95
CA GLU A 140 -18.20 -3.03 6.32
C GLU A 140 -18.35 -4.07 5.19
N HIS A 141 -18.34 -3.62 3.93
CA HIS A 141 -18.36 -4.48 2.75
C HIS A 141 -17.07 -5.33 2.59
N ILE A 142 -15.90 -4.79 2.95
CA ILE A 142 -14.64 -5.54 3.01
C ILE A 142 -14.68 -6.53 4.15
N ALA A 143 -15.08 -6.10 5.34
CA ALA A 143 -15.18 -6.95 6.52
C ALA A 143 -16.11 -8.15 6.26
N LYS A 144 -17.25 -7.93 5.59
CA LYS A 144 -18.17 -8.99 5.13
C LYS A 144 -17.52 -9.97 4.16
N LYS A 145 -16.75 -9.50 3.17
CA LYS A 145 -16.01 -10.38 2.26
C LYS A 145 -14.98 -11.22 3.00
N LEU A 146 -14.24 -10.64 3.95
CA LEU A 146 -13.22 -11.36 4.75
C LEU A 146 -13.83 -12.40 5.71
N LEU A 147 -15.01 -12.12 6.28
CA LEU A 147 -15.77 -13.06 7.12
C LEU A 147 -16.18 -14.31 6.34
N TYR A 148 -16.57 -14.16 5.06
CA TYR A 148 -16.92 -15.29 4.19
C TYR A 148 -15.76 -16.27 4.00
N TYR A 149 -14.52 -15.77 4.03
CA TYR A 149 -13.30 -16.57 3.90
C TYR A 149 -12.74 -17.10 5.24
N LYS A 150 -13.48 -16.97 6.36
CA LYS A 150 -13.09 -17.45 7.70
C LYS A 150 -11.70 -16.96 8.17
N MET A 151 -11.32 -15.74 7.84
CA MET A 151 -10.05 -15.15 8.26
C MET A 151 -10.23 -14.35 9.56
N GLY A 152 -9.18 -14.27 10.38
CA GLY A 152 -9.23 -13.65 11.71
C GLY A 152 -9.52 -12.14 11.65
N LEU A 153 -10.79 -11.77 11.78
CA LEU A 153 -11.22 -10.38 11.97
C LEU A 153 -11.21 -10.00 13.45
N ILE A 154 -10.74 -8.78 13.73
CA ILE A 154 -11.03 -8.09 14.98
C ILE A 154 -11.95 -6.91 14.63
N ILE A 155 -13.22 -7.01 15.04
CA ILE A 155 -14.25 -5.96 14.88
C ILE A 155 -14.05 -4.86 15.93
#